data_AF-A0A964E8G7-F1
#
_entry.id   AF-A0A964E8G7-F1
#
_cell.length_a   1.000
_cell.length_b   1.000
_cell.length_c   1.000
_cell.angle_alpha   90.00
_cell.angle_beta   90.00
_cell.angle_gamma   90.00
#
_symmetry.space_group_name_H-M   'P 1'
#
loop_
_entity.id
_entity.type
_entity.pdbx_description
1 polymer ?
#
loop_
_entity_poly.entity_id
_entity_poly.type
_entity_poly.pdbx_seq_one_letter_code
_entity_poly.pdbx_strand_id
1 'polypeptide(L)'
;MEDLNLWIDKHPVIISVAKYLIWVIVIFLAVRGIRKLLKKKLPDNSLKYKSQKGIEVIGYLLIIVLTITYFTGSIKDFGLAIGLLTAGVTITLQELILSIAGSFYIFFVKVYKPGDRIEINGIKGDVIDIDSIYTTMMEIGEWVSSDNYSGRIVKLSNAFVFKGPVYNYSQDFPFVWDEFNLPIRYGSDIDLAKKIIIDVAQENLSQYVNESISEWKSVVEKYYIEDAQVNPTLAITLTDNWIQFNLRYIVDYKKRRLTKHLLHENIEKRLTATLGKVKLASATFEIVDIPIIQTKTE
;
A
#
# COMPACT_ATOMS: atom_id res chain seq x y z
N MET A 1 -1.67 73.72 -0.46
CA MET A 1 -2.09 72.32 -0.71
C MET A 1 -2.55 72.10 -2.15
N GLU A 2 -3.19 73.10 -2.79
CA GLU A 2 -3.62 73.01 -4.21
C GLU A 2 -2.46 72.86 -5.20
N ASP A 3 -1.33 73.55 -5.01
CA ASP A 3 -0.16 73.43 -5.91
C ASP A 3 0.46 72.03 -5.92
N LEU A 4 0.35 71.30 -4.80
CA LEU A 4 0.89 69.95 -4.68
C LEU A 4 0.02 68.95 -5.47
N ASN A 5 -1.30 69.10 -5.41
CA ASN A 5 -2.24 68.24 -6.14
C ASN A 5 -2.18 68.49 -7.66
N LEU A 6 -2.00 69.75 -8.08
CA LEU A 6 -1.81 70.13 -9.49
C LEU A 6 -0.50 69.60 -10.09
N TRP A 7 0.58 69.57 -9.29
CA TRP A 7 1.84 68.96 -9.71
C TRP A 7 1.75 67.43 -9.80
N ILE A 8 0.97 66.83 -8.88
CA ILE A 8 0.72 65.39 -8.81
C ILE A 8 0.00 64.89 -10.06
N ASP A 9 -1.05 65.59 -10.50
CA ASP A 9 -1.79 65.22 -11.71
C ASP A 9 -0.95 65.38 -13.00
N LYS A 10 0.04 66.28 -13.02
CA LYS A 10 0.92 66.48 -14.18
C LYS A 10 1.97 65.39 -14.36
N HIS A 11 2.34 64.64 -13.31
CA HIS A 11 3.42 63.65 -13.35
C HIS A 11 3.03 62.30 -12.73
N PRO A 12 2.02 61.60 -13.26
CA PRO A 12 1.52 60.34 -12.70
C PRO A 12 2.57 59.23 -12.65
N VAL A 13 3.51 59.22 -13.61
CA VAL A 13 4.62 58.25 -13.67
C VAL A 13 5.64 58.46 -12.55
N ILE A 14 5.92 59.71 -12.18
CA ILE A 14 6.90 60.02 -11.11
C ILE A 14 6.34 59.55 -9.75
N ILE A 15 5.03 59.68 -9.55
CA ILE A 15 4.37 59.25 -8.32
C ILE A 15 4.30 57.73 -8.23
N SER A 16 3.99 57.04 -9.32
CA SER A 16 3.96 55.56 -9.31
C SER A 16 5.35 54.99 -9.03
N VAL A 17 6.40 55.57 -9.61
CA VAL A 17 7.80 55.20 -9.32
C VAL A 17 8.18 55.52 -7.87
N ALA A 18 7.80 56.68 -7.34
CA ALA A 18 8.05 57.02 -5.95
C ALA A 18 7.34 56.07 -4.96
N LYS A 19 6.06 55.75 -5.21
CA LYS A 19 5.30 54.76 -4.42
C LYS A 19 5.92 53.36 -4.50
N TYR A 20 6.34 52.93 -5.69
CA TYR A 20 7.05 51.67 -5.88
C TYR A 20 8.34 51.62 -5.03
N LEU A 21 9.18 52.65 -5.09
CA LEU A 21 10.41 52.72 -4.30
C LEU A 21 10.14 52.68 -2.78
N ILE A 22 9.09 53.36 -2.31
CA ILE A 22 8.65 53.29 -0.91
C ILE A 22 8.30 51.84 -0.53
N TRP A 23 7.52 51.14 -1.36
CA TRP A 23 7.17 49.75 -1.08
C TRP A 23 8.36 48.79 -1.12
N VAL A 24 9.31 48.97 -2.05
CA VAL A 24 10.56 48.19 -2.07
C VAL A 24 11.35 48.40 -0.77
N ILE A 25 11.44 49.64 -0.29
CA ILE A 25 12.12 49.98 0.97
C ILE A 25 11.40 49.32 2.15
N VAL A 26 10.06 49.35 2.18
CA VAL A 26 9.26 48.70 3.24
C VAL A 26 9.49 47.18 3.25
N ILE A 27 9.46 46.52 2.09
CA ILE A 27 9.72 45.07 1.97
C ILE A 27 11.15 44.75 2.44
N PHE A 28 12.13 45.55 2.03
CA PHE A 28 13.52 45.37 2.46
C PHE A 28 13.68 45.49 3.98
N LEU A 29 13.05 46.49 4.59
CA LEU A 29 13.05 46.68 6.04
C LEU A 29 12.33 45.54 6.77
N ALA A 30 11.19 45.08 6.25
CA ALA A 30 10.45 43.95 6.79
C ALA A 30 11.27 42.66 6.75
N VAL A 31 11.89 42.34 5.60
CA VAL A 31 12.79 41.19 5.43
C VAL A 31 13.95 41.26 6.42
N ARG A 32 14.57 42.43 6.57
CA ARG A 32 15.67 42.64 7.51
C ARG A 32 15.22 42.49 8.98
N GLY A 33 14.05 43.00 9.32
CA GLY A 33 13.43 42.86 10.64
C GLY A 33 13.13 41.40 11.00
N ILE A 34 12.47 40.69 10.09
CA ILE A 34 12.11 39.27 10.26
C ILE A 34 13.37 38.40 10.36
N ARG A 35 14.41 38.65 9.55
CA ARG A 35 15.71 37.96 9.67
C ARG A 35 16.34 38.19 11.05
N LYS A 36 16.28 39.41 11.58
CA LYS A 36 16.83 39.75 12.91
C LYS A 36 16.08 39.04 14.04
N LEU A 37 14.76 38.95 13.95
CA LEU A 37 13.92 38.23 14.91
C LEU A 37 14.17 36.72 14.89
N LEU A 38 14.24 36.11 13.70
CA LEU A 38 14.48 34.67 13.56
C LEU A 38 15.89 34.27 13.97
N LYS A 39 16.90 35.12 13.79
CA LYS A 39 18.25 34.91 14.31
C LYS A 39 18.28 34.84 15.84
N LYS A 40 17.36 35.53 16.53
CA LYS A 40 17.28 35.58 18.00
C LYS A 40 16.49 34.41 18.60
N LYS A 41 15.55 33.82 17.85
CA LYS A 41 14.64 32.75 18.34
C LYS A 41 15.08 31.32 18.02
N LEU A 42 15.94 31.11 17.01
CA LEU A 42 16.36 29.77 16.61
C LEU A 42 17.68 29.37 17.31
N PRO A 43 17.79 28.17 17.91
CA PRO A 43 19.02 27.72 18.58
C PRO A 43 20.08 27.16 17.61
N ASP A 44 19.68 26.40 16.59
CA ASP A 44 20.58 25.67 15.67
C ASP A 44 21.09 26.52 14.48
N ASN A 45 22.37 26.39 14.14
CA ASN A 45 23.01 27.12 13.05
C ASN A 45 22.58 26.66 11.65
N SER A 46 22.26 25.37 11.46
CA SER A 46 21.78 24.86 10.16
C SER A 46 20.38 25.40 9.82
N LEU A 47 19.47 25.37 10.81
CA LEU A 47 18.12 25.92 10.69
C LEU A 47 18.11 27.45 10.53
N LYS A 48 19.02 28.18 11.20
CA LYS A 48 19.20 29.63 11.00
C LYS A 48 19.55 29.96 9.55
N TYR A 49 20.50 29.24 8.96
CA TYR A 49 20.94 29.49 7.59
C TYR A 49 19.82 29.22 6.57
N LYS A 50 19.18 28.03 6.65
CA LYS A 50 18.07 27.67 5.76
C LYS A 50 16.90 28.66 5.86
N SER A 51 16.54 29.06 7.08
CA SER A 51 15.46 30.03 7.31
C SER A 51 15.80 31.41 6.76
N GLN A 52 17.04 31.90 6.97
CA GLN A 52 17.49 33.18 6.43
C GLN A 52 17.47 33.19 4.90
N LYS A 53 17.90 32.09 4.27
CA LYS A 53 17.86 31.96 2.82
C LYS A 53 16.41 31.88 2.29
N GLY A 54 15.52 31.19 3.00
CA GLY A 54 14.09 31.15 2.66
C GLY A 54 13.44 32.54 2.67
N ILE A 55 13.66 33.34 3.72
CA ILE A 55 13.12 34.71 3.83
C ILE A 55 13.69 35.61 2.73
N GLU A 56 14.94 35.41 2.34
CA GLU A 56 15.57 36.13 1.23
C GLU A 56 14.90 35.83 -0.10
N VAL A 57 14.68 34.54 -0.40
CA VAL A 57 13.99 34.11 -1.61
C VAL A 57 12.57 34.68 -1.65
N ILE A 58 11.81 34.60 -0.54
CA ILE A 58 10.47 35.17 -0.44
C ILE A 58 10.50 36.69 -0.66
N GLY A 59 11.47 37.40 -0.07
CA GLY A 59 11.63 38.84 -0.23
C GLY A 59 11.88 39.25 -1.69
N TYR A 60 12.76 38.53 -2.39
CA TYR A 60 12.97 38.77 -3.82
C TYR A 60 11.72 38.47 -4.65
N LEU A 61 10.98 37.41 -4.30
CA LEU A 61 9.73 37.06 -4.96
C LEU A 61 8.69 38.18 -4.80
N LEU A 62 8.53 38.73 -3.60
CA LEU A 62 7.65 39.87 -3.35
C LEU A 62 8.05 41.13 -4.13
N ILE A 63 9.34 41.42 -4.25
CA ILE A 63 9.83 42.55 -5.05
C ILE A 63 9.52 42.33 -6.53
N ILE A 64 9.76 41.12 -7.06
CA ILE A 64 9.41 40.78 -8.45
C ILE A 64 7.91 40.98 -8.71
N VAL A 65 7.05 40.51 -7.80
CA VAL A 65 5.59 40.71 -7.87
C VAL A 65 5.23 42.20 -7.85
N LEU A 66 5.84 42.98 -6.96
CA LEU A 66 5.62 44.42 -6.87
C LEU A 66 6.04 45.14 -8.17
N THR A 67 7.19 44.78 -8.73
CA THR A 67 7.70 45.33 -10.01
C THR A 67 6.74 45.03 -11.14
N ILE A 68 6.30 43.77 -11.29
CA ILE A 68 5.36 43.40 -12.34
C ILE A 68 4.05 44.19 -12.17
N THR A 69 3.52 44.29 -10.95
CA THR A 69 2.26 45.01 -10.66
C THR A 69 2.35 46.50 -11.03
N TYR A 70 3.44 47.19 -10.67
CA TYR A 70 3.58 48.62 -10.92
C TYR A 70 3.92 48.96 -12.38
N PHE A 71 4.63 48.08 -13.09
CA PHE A 71 5.13 48.38 -14.45
C PHE A 71 4.29 47.78 -15.59
N THR A 72 3.50 46.72 -15.35
CA THR A 72 2.62 46.13 -16.39
C THR A 72 1.20 46.71 -16.40
N GLY A 73 0.80 47.46 -15.38
CA GLY A 73 -0.43 48.27 -15.37
C GLY A 73 -1.77 47.50 -15.37
N SER A 74 -1.75 46.17 -15.46
CA SER A 74 -2.94 45.31 -15.56
C SER A 74 -2.84 44.16 -14.55
N ILE A 75 -3.62 44.27 -13.46
CA ILE A 75 -3.74 43.18 -12.48
C ILE A 75 -4.30 41.89 -13.10
N LYS A 76 -5.02 42.01 -14.23
CA LYS A 76 -5.60 40.88 -14.97
C LYS A 76 -4.53 40.03 -15.64
N ASP A 77 -3.56 40.65 -16.32
CA ASP A 77 -2.49 39.91 -17.01
C ASP A 77 -1.55 39.23 -16.02
N PHE A 78 -1.33 39.87 -14.88
CA PHE A 78 -0.62 39.27 -13.76
C PHE A 78 -1.39 38.09 -13.14
N GLY A 79 -2.70 38.22 -12.97
CA GLY A 79 -3.56 37.14 -12.51
C GLY A 79 -3.56 35.93 -13.46
N LEU A 80 -3.59 36.17 -14.78
CA LEU A 80 -3.46 35.14 -15.81
C LEU A 80 -2.10 34.43 -15.74
N ALA A 81 -1.01 35.20 -15.60
CA ALA A 81 0.34 34.65 -15.48
C ALA A 81 0.51 33.79 -14.22
N ILE A 82 0.02 34.26 -13.06
CA ILE A 82 0.01 33.47 -11.82
C ILE A 82 -0.85 32.22 -12.00
N GLY A 83 -2.07 32.35 -12.53
CA GLY A 83 -2.96 31.22 -12.73
C GLY A 83 -2.33 30.11 -13.58
N LEU A 84 -1.66 30.49 -14.67
CA LEU A 84 -0.95 29.56 -15.54
C LEU A 84 0.26 28.93 -14.83
N LEU A 85 1.06 29.72 -14.11
CA LEU A 85 2.20 29.21 -13.35
C LEU A 85 1.75 28.25 -12.23
N THR A 86 0.71 28.60 -11.48
CA THR A 86 0.14 27.75 -10.44
C THR A 86 -0.39 26.45 -11.04
N ALA A 87 -1.12 26.49 -12.16
CA ALA A 87 -1.57 25.29 -12.83
C ALA A 87 -0.39 24.38 -13.24
N GLY A 88 0.67 24.94 -13.81
CA GLY A 88 1.89 24.19 -14.15
C GLY A 88 2.59 23.58 -12.93
N VAL A 89 2.72 24.34 -11.83
CA VAL A 89 3.27 23.84 -10.57
C VAL A 89 2.39 22.73 -9.96
N THR A 90 1.06 22.87 -10.01
CA THR A 90 0.14 21.85 -9.47
C THR A 90 0.20 20.57 -10.28
N ILE A 91 0.23 20.64 -11.62
CA ILE A 91 0.33 19.46 -12.48
C ILE A 91 1.66 18.74 -12.24
N THR A 92 2.76 19.48 -12.14
CA THR A 92 4.08 18.89 -11.91
C THR A 92 4.25 18.30 -10.50
N LEU A 93 3.65 18.93 -9.48
CA LEU A 93 3.71 18.48 -8.08
C LEU A 93 2.52 17.59 -7.68
N GLN A 94 1.69 17.17 -8.63
CA GLN A 94 0.45 16.44 -8.34
C GLN A 94 0.69 15.21 -7.46
N GLU A 95 1.70 14.40 -7.79
CA GLU A 95 2.01 13.18 -7.03
C GLU A 95 2.44 13.49 -5.59
N LEU A 96 3.18 14.57 -5.37
CA LEU A 96 3.61 14.99 -4.03
C LEU A 96 2.41 15.45 -3.19
N ILE A 97 1.53 16.25 -3.78
CA ILE A 97 0.30 16.73 -3.13
C ILE A 97 -0.59 15.53 -2.77
N LEU A 98 -0.78 14.60 -3.70
CA LEU A 98 -1.56 13.38 -3.47
C LEU A 98 -0.91 12.47 -2.41
N SER A 99 0.42 12.41 -2.35
CA SER A 99 1.12 11.63 -1.32
C SER A 99 0.88 12.18 0.09
N ILE A 100 0.93 13.51 0.23
CA ILE A 100 0.64 14.16 1.51
C ILE A 100 -0.82 13.95 1.90
N ALA A 101 -1.75 14.16 0.97
CA ALA A 101 -3.17 13.88 1.18
C ALA A 101 -3.41 12.40 1.53
N GLY A 102 -2.68 11.48 0.90
CA GLY A 102 -2.70 10.05 1.17
C GLY A 102 -2.25 9.73 2.59
N SER A 103 -1.16 10.35 3.07
CA SER A 103 -0.70 10.20 4.45
C SER A 103 -1.79 10.59 5.46
N PHE A 104 -2.44 11.73 5.25
CA PHE A 104 -3.57 12.15 6.08
C PHE A 104 -4.74 11.17 6.00
N TYR A 105 -5.09 10.71 4.79
CA TYR A 105 -6.17 9.76 4.59
C TYR A 105 -5.90 8.44 5.31
N ILE A 106 -4.70 7.88 5.16
CA ILE A 106 -4.27 6.65 5.87
C ILE A 106 -4.36 6.85 7.37
N PHE A 107 -3.90 7.99 7.89
CA PHE A 107 -3.92 8.29 9.33
C PHE A 107 -5.33 8.45 9.90
N PHE A 108 -6.21 9.22 9.25
CA PHE A 108 -7.55 9.50 9.74
C PHE A 108 -8.52 8.33 9.52
N VAL A 109 -8.48 7.72 8.34
CA VAL A 109 -9.37 6.60 7.97
C VAL A 109 -8.83 5.26 8.50
N LYS A 110 -7.55 5.21 8.89
CA LYS A 110 -6.89 4.00 9.41
C LYS A 110 -7.00 2.81 8.46
N VAL A 111 -6.75 3.06 7.17
CA VAL A 111 -6.79 2.03 6.11
C VAL A 111 -5.81 0.89 6.41
N TYR A 112 -4.64 1.24 6.95
CA TYR A 112 -3.65 0.32 7.50
C TYR A 112 -2.74 1.06 8.48
N LYS A 113 -2.01 0.30 9.31
CA LYS A 113 -1.07 0.82 10.31
C LYS A 113 0.26 0.05 10.29
N PRO A 114 1.34 0.58 10.89
CA PRO A 114 2.57 -0.18 11.10
C PRO A 114 2.29 -1.52 11.78
N GLY A 115 2.87 -2.58 11.23
CA GLY A 115 2.64 -3.98 11.63
C GLY A 115 1.59 -4.72 10.80
N ASP A 116 0.75 -4.03 10.02
CA ASP A 116 -0.23 -4.69 9.17
C ASP A 116 0.43 -5.34 7.94
N ARG A 117 -0.11 -6.48 7.51
CA ARG A 117 0.22 -7.09 6.21
C ARG A 117 -0.74 -6.57 5.16
N ILE A 118 -0.22 -5.90 4.14
CA ILE A 118 -1.04 -5.32 3.07
C ILE A 118 -0.53 -5.69 1.68
N GLU A 119 -1.44 -5.62 0.72
CA GLU A 119 -1.12 -5.59 -0.71
C GLU A 119 -1.68 -4.32 -1.33
N ILE A 120 -0.80 -3.58 -2.00
CA ILE A 120 -1.16 -2.35 -2.70
C ILE A 120 -0.39 -2.29 -4.01
N ASN A 121 -1.11 -2.05 -5.11
CA ASN A 121 -0.54 -2.01 -6.46
C ASN A 121 0.32 -3.26 -6.80
N GLY A 122 -0.13 -4.45 -6.38
CA GLY A 122 0.56 -5.72 -6.60
C GLY A 122 1.78 -5.98 -5.71
N ILE A 123 2.15 -5.04 -4.84
CA ILE A 123 3.26 -5.21 -3.88
C ILE A 123 2.69 -5.66 -2.54
N LYS A 124 3.17 -6.81 -2.05
CA LYS A 124 2.76 -7.40 -0.78
C LYS A 124 3.84 -7.21 0.27
N GLY A 125 3.47 -6.89 1.49
CA GLY A 125 4.44 -6.77 2.57
C GLY A 125 3.85 -6.34 3.89
N ASP A 126 4.70 -6.31 4.91
CA ASP A 126 4.36 -5.84 6.25
C ASP A 126 4.79 -4.39 6.40
N VAL A 127 3.87 -3.53 6.83
CA VAL A 127 4.12 -2.09 7.00
C VAL A 127 5.11 -1.87 8.14
N ILE A 128 6.22 -1.20 7.85
CA ILE A 128 7.24 -0.83 8.83
C ILE A 128 6.92 0.56 9.40
N ASP A 129 6.66 1.53 8.51
CA ASP A 129 6.46 2.92 8.87
C ASP A 129 5.66 3.67 7.80
N ILE A 130 5.01 4.78 8.19
CA ILE A 130 4.21 5.63 7.32
C ILE A 130 4.73 7.07 7.45
N ASP A 131 5.61 7.46 6.54
CA ASP A 131 6.11 8.84 6.42
C ASP A 131 5.03 9.77 5.81
N SER A 132 5.31 11.08 5.76
CA SER A 132 4.42 12.06 5.13
C SER A 132 4.23 11.85 3.61
N ILE A 133 5.17 11.20 2.93
CA ILE A 133 5.13 10.99 1.46
C ILE A 133 5.07 9.50 1.12
N TYR A 134 5.78 8.66 1.88
CA TYR A 134 5.96 7.24 1.56
C TYR A 134 5.52 6.34 2.71
N THR A 135 4.96 5.18 2.38
CA THR A 135 4.81 4.03 3.28
C THR A 135 6.00 3.10 3.03
N THR A 136 6.72 2.74 4.10
CA THR A 136 7.84 1.80 4.05
C THR A 136 7.35 0.42 4.46
N MET A 137 7.62 -0.61 3.65
CA MET A 137 7.17 -1.99 3.86
C MET A 137 8.33 -2.98 3.74
N MET A 138 8.29 -4.04 4.55
CA MET A 138 9.10 -5.23 4.34
C MET A 138 8.36 -6.13 3.34
N GLU A 139 8.93 -6.28 2.15
CA GLU A 139 8.25 -7.02 1.09
C GLU A 139 8.24 -8.53 1.35
N ILE A 140 7.13 -9.17 1.00
CA ILE A 140 6.98 -10.62 0.95
C ILE A 140 6.73 -11.05 -0.50
N GLY A 141 7.23 -12.22 -0.88
CA GLY A 141 7.03 -12.78 -2.21
C GLY A 141 8.13 -12.40 -3.22
N GLU A 142 7.75 -12.38 -4.50
CA GLU A 142 8.59 -12.10 -5.69
C GLU A 142 9.76 -13.08 -5.89
N TRP A 143 10.88 -12.87 -5.20
CA TRP A 143 12.07 -13.73 -5.31
C TRP A 143 11.91 -15.03 -4.54
N VAL A 144 11.02 -15.03 -3.54
CA VAL A 144 10.65 -16.21 -2.77
C VAL A 144 9.20 -16.50 -3.09
N SER A 145 8.88 -17.70 -3.58
CA SER A 145 7.52 -18.14 -3.91
C SER A 145 6.59 -18.35 -2.70
N SER A 146 6.92 -17.71 -1.58
CA SER A 146 6.34 -17.94 -0.26
C SER A 146 5.94 -16.61 0.37
N ASP A 147 5.07 -16.68 1.38
CA ASP A 147 4.72 -15.53 2.23
C ASP A 147 5.83 -15.14 3.24
N ASN A 148 7.08 -15.45 2.89
CA ASN A 148 8.25 -15.07 3.67
C ASN A 148 8.79 -13.74 3.14
N TYR A 149 9.51 -13.03 3.99
CA TYR A 149 10.18 -11.80 3.58
C TYR A 149 11.20 -12.08 2.48
N SER A 150 11.16 -11.27 1.42
CA SER A 150 12.17 -11.30 0.35
C SER A 150 13.49 -10.66 0.79
N GLY A 151 13.48 -9.95 1.93
CA GLY A 151 14.59 -9.14 2.41
C GLY A 151 14.65 -7.74 1.78
N ARG A 152 13.75 -7.42 0.84
CA ARG A 152 13.66 -6.08 0.22
C ARG A 152 12.78 -5.17 1.08
N ILE A 153 13.25 -3.94 1.26
CA ILE A 153 12.43 -2.85 1.80
C ILE A 153 11.90 -2.04 0.64
N VAL A 154 10.58 -1.88 0.56
CA VAL A 154 9.91 -1.13 -0.50
C VAL A 154 9.36 0.17 0.09
N LYS A 155 9.58 1.27 -0.62
CA LYS A 155 8.98 2.57 -0.32
C LYS A 155 7.92 2.89 -1.36
N LEU A 156 6.68 2.96 -0.92
CA LEU A 156 5.53 3.19 -1.77
C LEU A 156 5.00 4.60 -1.53
N SER A 157 4.71 5.37 -2.58
CA SER A 157 4.05 6.66 -2.40
C SER A 157 2.68 6.47 -1.73
N ASN A 158 2.38 7.29 -0.74
CA ASN A 158 1.06 7.29 -0.10
C ASN A 158 -0.07 7.65 -1.08
N ALA A 159 0.24 8.24 -2.24
CA ALA A 159 -0.75 8.52 -3.29
C ALA A 159 -1.39 7.24 -3.86
N PHE A 160 -0.73 6.08 -3.74
CA PHE A 160 -1.27 4.81 -4.22
C PHE A 160 -2.56 4.39 -3.53
N VAL A 161 -2.84 4.91 -2.32
CA VAL A 161 -4.11 4.64 -1.62
C VAL A 161 -5.34 5.09 -2.42
N PHE A 162 -5.16 6.03 -3.35
CA PHE A 162 -6.23 6.56 -4.22
C PHE A 162 -6.27 5.91 -5.60
N LYS A 163 -5.26 5.10 -5.97
CA LYS A 163 -5.10 4.58 -7.34
C LYS A 163 -5.74 3.20 -7.53
N GLY A 164 -6.04 2.48 -6.45
CA GLY A 164 -6.60 1.14 -6.52
C GLY A 164 -6.98 0.59 -5.15
N PRO A 165 -7.39 -0.69 -5.07
CA PRO A 165 -7.72 -1.32 -3.80
C PRO A 165 -6.49 -1.47 -2.92
N VAL A 166 -6.72 -1.40 -1.62
CA VAL A 166 -5.74 -1.77 -0.60
C VAL A 166 -6.26 -3.01 0.10
N TYR A 167 -5.60 -4.15 -0.12
CA TYR A 167 -5.95 -5.39 0.56
C TYR A 167 -5.21 -5.42 1.89
N ASN A 168 -5.93 -5.52 3.00
CA ASN A 168 -5.34 -5.65 4.34
C ASN A 168 -5.66 -7.04 4.88
N TYR A 169 -4.63 -7.81 5.21
CA TYR A 169 -4.74 -9.19 5.65
C TYR A 169 -4.79 -9.35 7.18
N SER A 170 -4.66 -8.25 7.94
CA SER A 170 -4.43 -8.33 9.39
C SER A 170 -5.17 -7.29 10.24
N GLN A 171 -6.02 -6.45 9.65
CA GLN A 171 -6.61 -5.29 10.33
C GLN A 171 -7.52 -5.64 11.51
N ASP A 172 -8.69 -6.20 11.20
CA ASP A 172 -9.73 -6.56 12.18
C ASP A 172 -9.90 -8.08 12.31
N PHE A 173 -9.29 -8.83 11.40
CA PHE A 173 -9.30 -10.28 11.42
C PHE A 173 -7.91 -10.80 11.03
N PRO A 174 -7.04 -11.15 11.99
CA PRO A 174 -5.68 -11.61 11.73
C PRO A 174 -5.62 -13.07 11.28
N PHE A 175 -6.62 -13.50 10.51
CA PHE A 175 -6.74 -14.85 10.00
C PHE A 175 -7.17 -14.81 8.54
N VAL A 176 -6.69 -15.79 7.78
CA VAL A 176 -7.02 -15.97 6.37
C VAL A 176 -7.50 -17.39 6.13
N TRP A 177 -8.42 -17.56 5.20
CA TRP A 177 -8.74 -18.87 4.67
C TRP A 177 -7.67 -19.25 3.64
N ASP A 178 -7.10 -20.44 3.81
CA ASP A 178 -6.20 -21.06 2.85
C ASP A 178 -6.77 -22.42 2.43
N GLU A 179 -6.34 -22.88 1.26
CA GLU A 179 -6.76 -24.17 0.75
C GLU A 179 -5.63 -24.87 -0.01
N PHE A 180 -5.74 -26.20 -0.05
CA PHE A 180 -4.91 -27.01 -0.93
C PHE A 180 -5.62 -28.28 -1.37
N ASN A 181 -5.16 -28.77 -2.52
CA ASN A 181 -5.68 -29.98 -3.13
C ASN A 181 -4.80 -31.18 -2.79
N LEU A 182 -5.44 -32.26 -2.40
CA LEU A 182 -4.84 -33.59 -2.19
C LEU A 182 -5.42 -34.53 -3.25
N PRO A 183 -4.59 -35.05 -4.16
CA PRO A 183 -5.07 -36.00 -5.17
C PRO A 183 -5.12 -37.41 -4.56
N ILE A 184 -6.32 -37.98 -4.44
CA ILE A 184 -6.53 -39.35 -3.93
C ILE A 184 -6.82 -40.29 -5.09
N ARG A 185 -6.04 -41.38 -5.21
CA ARG A 185 -6.17 -42.32 -6.31
C ARG A 185 -7.54 -43.01 -6.30
N TYR A 186 -8.16 -43.15 -7.46
CA TYR A 186 -9.35 -44.00 -7.63
C TYR A 186 -9.10 -45.42 -7.11
N GLY A 187 -10.12 -46.00 -6.46
CA GLY A 187 -10.01 -47.30 -5.78
C GLY A 187 -9.44 -47.23 -4.35
N SER A 188 -9.06 -46.04 -3.87
CA SER A 188 -8.79 -45.82 -2.44
C SER A 188 -10.07 -45.83 -1.61
N ASP A 189 -9.97 -46.11 -0.32
CA ASP A 189 -11.05 -45.96 0.64
C ASP A 189 -11.31 -44.45 0.91
N ILE A 190 -12.37 -43.92 0.30
CA ILE A 190 -12.70 -42.49 0.29
C ILE A 190 -13.19 -42.01 1.65
N ASP A 191 -13.97 -42.82 2.35
CA ASP A 191 -14.48 -42.48 3.69
C ASP A 191 -13.34 -42.47 4.71
N LEU A 192 -12.42 -43.44 4.63
CA LEU A 192 -11.21 -43.45 5.44
C LEU A 192 -10.31 -42.25 5.14
N ALA A 193 -10.10 -41.91 3.87
CA ALA A 193 -9.31 -40.75 3.46
C ALA A 193 -9.90 -39.44 4.01
N LYS A 194 -11.22 -39.26 3.87
CA LYS A 194 -11.95 -38.10 4.40
C LYS A 194 -11.78 -37.96 5.90
N LYS A 195 -11.95 -39.07 6.63
CA LYS A 195 -11.78 -39.09 8.08
C LYS A 195 -10.36 -38.69 8.49
N ILE A 196 -9.34 -39.32 7.89
CA ILE A 196 -7.94 -39.02 8.21
C ILE A 196 -7.61 -37.54 7.97
N ILE A 197 -8.01 -37.00 6.82
CA ILE A 197 -7.69 -35.61 6.45
C ILE A 197 -8.37 -34.62 7.40
N ILE A 198 -9.65 -34.82 7.71
CA ILE A 198 -10.37 -33.94 8.64
C ILE A 198 -9.83 -34.06 10.07
N ASP A 199 -9.57 -35.28 10.56
CA ASP A 199 -9.05 -35.49 11.92
C ASP A 199 -7.71 -34.77 12.10
N VAL A 200 -6.79 -34.91 11.14
CA VAL A 200 -5.50 -34.18 11.16
C VAL A 200 -5.72 -32.67 11.13
N ALA A 201 -6.59 -32.18 10.25
CA ALA A 201 -6.88 -30.76 10.17
C ALA A 201 -7.45 -30.21 11.50
N GLN A 202 -8.40 -30.89 12.11
CA GLN A 202 -9.02 -30.49 13.39
C GLN A 202 -8.01 -30.50 14.53
N GLU A 203 -7.18 -31.54 14.64
CA GLU A 203 -6.15 -31.62 15.68
C GLU A 203 -5.14 -30.48 15.57
N ASN A 204 -4.61 -30.22 14.38
CA ASN A 204 -3.55 -29.24 14.16
C ASN A 204 -4.04 -27.78 14.13
N LEU A 205 -5.33 -27.54 13.83
CA LEU A 205 -5.89 -26.19 13.67
C LEU A 205 -6.79 -25.76 14.81
N SER A 206 -7.06 -26.63 15.78
CA SER A 206 -7.95 -26.37 16.93
C SER A 206 -7.71 -25.02 17.59
N GLN A 207 -6.44 -24.66 17.83
CA GLN A 207 -6.07 -23.36 18.39
C GLN A 207 -6.50 -22.20 17.49
N TYR A 208 -6.15 -22.23 16.20
CA TYR A 208 -6.51 -21.15 15.26
C TYR A 208 -8.02 -21.02 15.07
N VAL A 209 -8.74 -22.14 15.04
CA VAL A 209 -10.21 -22.13 14.95
C VAL A 209 -10.80 -21.42 16.16
N ASN A 210 -10.38 -21.79 17.38
CA ASN A 210 -10.90 -21.19 18.60
C ASN A 210 -10.61 -19.68 18.69
N GLU A 211 -9.38 -19.27 18.38
CA GLU A 211 -8.99 -17.85 18.35
C GLU A 211 -9.77 -17.08 17.26
N SER A 212 -9.95 -17.68 16.09
CA SER A 212 -10.69 -17.07 14.99
C SER A 212 -12.18 -16.88 15.30
N ILE A 213 -12.82 -17.77 16.07
CA ILE A 213 -14.23 -17.62 16.47
C ILE A 213 -14.41 -16.37 17.33
N SER A 214 -13.51 -16.13 18.29
CA SER A 214 -13.58 -14.93 19.13
C SER A 214 -13.40 -13.65 18.34
N GLU A 215 -12.41 -13.61 17.44
CA GLU A 215 -12.16 -12.43 16.61
C GLU A 215 -13.27 -12.22 15.57
N TRP A 216 -13.79 -13.29 14.97
CA TRP A 216 -14.87 -13.21 13.97
C TRP A 216 -16.16 -12.62 14.53
N LYS A 217 -16.51 -12.93 15.79
CA LYS A 217 -17.65 -12.31 16.46
C LYS A 217 -17.51 -10.78 16.52
N SER A 218 -16.33 -10.28 16.86
CA SER A 218 -16.04 -8.84 16.86
C SER A 218 -16.21 -8.22 15.47
N VAL A 219 -15.81 -8.94 14.42
CA VAL A 219 -15.98 -8.51 13.02
C VAL A 219 -17.44 -8.48 12.62
N VAL A 220 -18.21 -9.52 12.95
CA VAL A 220 -19.66 -9.61 12.70
C VAL A 220 -20.41 -8.47 13.38
N GLU A 221 -20.11 -8.19 14.64
CA GLU A 221 -20.72 -7.09 15.39
C GLU A 221 -20.35 -5.72 14.81
N LYS A 222 -19.09 -5.54 14.38
CA LYS A 222 -18.59 -4.28 13.82
C LYS A 222 -19.16 -3.98 12.42
N TYR A 223 -19.32 -5.00 11.58
CA TYR A 223 -19.64 -4.84 10.15
C TYR A 223 -21.04 -5.34 9.75
N TYR A 224 -21.79 -5.96 10.67
CA TYR A 224 -23.13 -6.52 10.42
C TYR A 224 -23.16 -7.55 9.28
N ILE A 225 -22.17 -8.44 9.24
CA ILE A 225 -22.03 -9.50 8.23
C ILE A 225 -22.48 -10.87 8.76
N GLU A 226 -22.63 -11.85 7.86
CA GLU A 226 -22.99 -13.22 8.23
C GLU A 226 -21.84 -13.96 8.92
N ASP A 227 -22.20 -14.95 9.76
CA ASP A 227 -21.22 -15.84 10.38
C ASP A 227 -20.56 -16.75 9.34
N ALA A 228 -19.22 -16.78 9.33
CA ALA A 228 -18.45 -17.59 8.41
C ALA A 228 -18.15 -18.98 8.98
N GLN A 229 -18.04 -19.97 8.10
CA GLN A 229 -17.54 -21.29 8.47
C GLN A 229 -16.02 -21.23 8.70
N VAL A 230 -15.63 -21.29 9.97
CA VAL A 230 -14.21 -21.30 10.42
C VAL A 230 -13.64 -22.70 10.54
N ASN A 231 -14.49 -23.70 10.74
CA ASN A 231 -14.06 -25.09 10.87
C ASN A 231 -13.46 -25.59 9.55
N PRO A 232 -12.42 -26.45 9.59
CA PRO A 232 -11.89 -27.06 8.38
C PRO A 232 -12.97 -27.81 7.62
N THR A 233 -13.07 -27.56 6.31
CA THR A 233 -14.03 -28.21 5.42
C THR A 233 -13.31 -28.93 4.30
N LEU A 234 -13.90 -30.02 3.84
CA LEU A 234 -13.33 -30.86 2.80
C LEU A 234 -14.33 -31.03 1.67
N ALA A 235 -14.00 -30.47 0.50
CA ALA A 235 -14.76 -30.65 -0.72
C ALA A 235 -14.12 -31.75 -1.58
N ILE A 236 -14.95 -32.52 -2.28
CA ILE A 236 -14.51 -33.62 -3.15
C ILE A 236 -14.93 -33.30 -4.58
N THR A 237 -13.99 -33.40 -5.52
CA THR A 237 -14.24 -33.26 -6.95
C THR A 237 -13.69 -34.48 -7.69
N LEU A 238 -14.50 -35.09 -8.56
CA LEU A 238 -14.07 -36.19 -9.41
C LEU A 238 -13.35 -35.60 -10.64
N THR A 239 -12.12 -36.03 -10.90
CA THR A 239 -11.34 -35.64 -12.10
C THR A 239 -11.05 -36.86 -12.97
N ASP A 240 -10.48 -36.70 -14.16
CA ASP A 240 -10.16 -37.83 -15.04
C ASP A 240 -9.12 -38.79 -14.45
N ASN A 241 -8.22 -38.28 -13.60
CA ASN A 241 -7.06 -39.04 -13.11
C ASN A 241 -7.15 -39.42 -11.62
N TRP A 242 -7.86 -38.66 -10.80
CA TRP A 242 -7.99 -38.88 -9.35
C TRP A 242 -9.23 -38.22 -8.75
N ILE A 243 -9.51 -38.56 -7.50
CA ILE A 243 -10.49 -37.84 -6.67
C ILE A 243 -9.76 -36.72 -5.95
N GLN A 244 -10.10 -35.48 -6.28
CA GLN A 244 -9.47 -34.30 -5.70
C GLN A 244 -10.16 -33.92 -4.39
N PHE A 245 -9.40 -33.96 -3.31
CA PHE A 245 -9.81 -33.50 -1.99
C PHE A 245 -9.29 -32.08 -1.79
N ASN A 246 -10.18 -31.09 -1.76
CA ASN A 246 -9.84 -29.70 -1.46
C ASN A 246 -10.11 -29.45 0.03
N LEU A 247 -9.03 -29.31 0.81
CA LEU A 247 -9.11 -28.96 2.22
C LEU A 247 -9.03 -27.45 2.36
N ARG A 248 -10.10 -26.83 2.85
CA ARG A 248 -10.17 -25.41 3.19
C ARG A 248 -10.12 -25.24 4.70
N TYR A 249 -9.26 -24.35 5.17
CA TYR A 249 -9.05 -24.11 6.60
C TYR A 249 -8.70 -22.65 6.90
N ILE A 250 -8.82 -22.27 8.16
CA ILE A 250 -8.40 -20.97 8.66
C ILE A 250 -7.02 -21.03 9.33
N VAL A 251 -6.22 -19.99 9.15
CA VAL A 251 -4.87 -19.89 9.71
C VAL A 251 -4.47 -18.43 9.92
N ASP A 252 -3.58 -18.19 10.88
CA ASP A 252 -2.91 -16.89 11.05
C ASP A 252 -2.21 -16.46 9.73
N TYR A 253 -2.41 -15.19 9.34
CA TYR A 253 -1.90 -14.62 8.09
C TYR A 253 -0.37 -14.68 7.90
N LYS A 254 0.41 -14.83 8.98
CA LYS A 254 1.87 -15.01 8.95
C LYS A 254 2.29 -16.47 8.90
N LYS A 255 1.43 -17.39 9.32
CA LYS A 255 1.79 -18.81 9.49
C LYS A 255 1.25 -19.72 8.38
N ARG A 256 0.60 -19.17 7.36
CA ARG A 256 -0.01 -19.92 6.24
C ARG A 256 0.88 -21.03 5.69
N ARG A 257 2.11 -20.70 5.24
CA ARG A 257 3.05 -21.70 4.69
C ARG A 257 3.45 -22.79 5.69
N LEU A 258 3.79 -22.39 6.92
CA LEU A 258 4.24 -23.33 7.95
C LEU A 258 3.13 -24.33 8.28
N THR A 259 1.92 -23.83 8.50
CA THR A 259 0.75 -24.66 8.77
C THR A 259 0.41 -25.56 7.60
N LYS A 260 0.44 -25.05 6.36
CA LYS A 260 0.23 -25.86 5.15
C LYS A 260 1.22 -27.02 5.06
N HIS A 261 2.50 -26.75 5.32
CA HIS A 261 3.54 -27.79 5.33
C HIS A 261 3.27 -28.85 6.40
N LEU A 262 2.96 -28.43 7.62
CA LEU A 262 2.67 -29.33 8.75
C LEU A 262 1.42 -30.19 8.50
N LEU A 263 0.37 -29.62 7.88
CA LEU A 263 -0.80 -30.38 7.45
C LEU A 263 -0.43 -31.41 6.38
N HIS A 264 0.32 -31.04 5.36
CA HIS A 264 0.77 -31.98 4.33
C HIS A 264 1.57 -33.15 4.94
N GLU A 265 2.54 -32.86 5.80
CA GLU A 265 3.39 -33.87 6.45
C GLU A 265 2.57 -34.83 7.32
N ASN A 266 1.70 -34.30 8.18
CA ASN A 266 0.89 -35.13 9.08
C ASN A 266 -0.15 -35.97 8.32
N ILE A 267 -0.75 -35.41 7.28
CA ILE A 267 -1.69 -36.14 6.42
C ILE A 267 -0.95 -37.27 5.70
N GLU A 268 0.17 -36.98 5.04
CA GLU A 268 0.96 -38.00 4.33
C GLU A 268 1.38 -39.15 5.26
N LYS A 269 1.84 -38.82 6.46
CA LYS A 269 2.23 -39.81 7.47
C LYS A 269 1.07 -40.73 7.86
N ARG A 270 -0.12 -40.17 8.10
CA ARG A 270 -1.32 -40.98 8.43
C ARG A 270 -1.84 -41.78 7.25
N LEU A 271 -1.79 -41.24 6.03
CA LEU A 271 -2.20 -41.96 4.83
C LEU A 271 -1.28 -43.16 4.57
N THR A 272 0.03 -42.98 4.73
CA THR A 272 1.02 -44.07 4.57
C THR A 272 0.82 -45.17 5.61
N ALA A 273 0.43 -44.83 6.83
CA ALA A 273 0.11 -45.79 7.89
C ALA A 273 -1.12 -46.67 7.58
N THR A 274 -1.93 -46.34 6.56
CA THR A 274 -3.07 -47.17 6.15
C THR A 274 -2.68 -48.43 5.36
N LEU A 275 -1.38 -48.69 5.18
CA LEU A 275 -0.85 -49.85 4.43
C LEU A 275 -1.44 -49.98 3.02
N GLY A 276 -1.68 -48.83 2.37
CA GLY A 276 -2.13 -48.76 0.98
C GLY A 276 -3.65 -48.79 0.78
N LYS A 277 -4.47 -48.75 1.84
CA LYS A 277 -5.93 -48.53 1.70
C LYS A 277 -6.27 -47.16 1.12
N VAL A 278 -5.45 -46.14 1.45
CA VAL A 278 -5.53 -44.82 0.82
C VAL A 278 -4.18 -44.52 0.18
N LYS A 279 -4.21 -44.15 -1.10
CA LYS A 279 -3.00 -43.78 -1.85
C LYS A 279 -3.16 -42.40 -2.46
N LEU A 280 -2.14 -41.56 -2.29
CA LEU A 280 -2.01 -40.35 -3.08
C LEU A 280 -1.83 -40.73 -4.55
N ALA A 281 -2.51 -40.03 -5.45
CA ALA A 281 -2.35 -40.26 -6.87
C ALA A 281 -0.99 -39.71 -7.33
N SER A 282 -0.26 -40.51 -8.09
CA SER A 282 0.79 -40.03 -8.99
C SER A 282 0.19 -39.89 -10.39
N ALA A 283 0.83 -39.14 -11.28
CA ALA A 283 0.45 -39.12 -12.70
C ALA A 283 0.26 -40.56 -13.20
N THR A 284 -0.95 -40.89 -13.66
CA THR A 284 -1.28 -42.21 -14.18
C THR A 284 -1.27 -42.08 -15.70
N PHE A 285 -0.29 -42.71 -16.34
CA PHE A 285 -0.24 -42.83 -17.79
C PHE A 285 -0.79 -44.21 -18.15
N GLU A 286 -1.88 -44.25 -18.91
CA GLU A 286 -2.35 -45.47 -19.54
C GLU A 286 -1.62 -45.64 -20.87
N ILE A 287 -0.76 -46.67 -20.97
CA ILE A 287 -0.15 -47.05 -22.24
C ILE A 287 -1.16 -47.92 -22.97
N VAL A 288 -1.93 -47.29 -23.85
CA VAL A 288 -3.10 -47.91 -24.50
C VAL A 288 -2.68 -48.97 -25.53
N ASP A 289 -1.49 -48.85 -26.13
CA ASP A 289 -0.93 -49.87 -27.01
C ASP A 289 0.58 -49.66 -27.25
N ILE A 290 1.29 -50.74 -27.62
CA ILE A 290 2.67 -50.66 -28.14
C ILE A 290 2.56 -50.51 -29.66
N PRO A 291 3.23 -49.54 -30.31
CA PRO A 291 3.12 -49.36 -31.75
C PRO A 291 3.54 -50.64 -32.49
N ILE A 292 2.64 -51.16 -33.33
CA ILE A 292 2.93 -52.31 -34.19
C ILE A 292 3.95 -51.86 -35.24
N ILE A 293 5.21 -52.24 -35.07
CA ILE A 293 6.27 -52.00 -36.06
C ILE A 293 6.05 -52.98 -37.22
N GLN A 294 5.46 -52.52 -38.31
CA GLN A 294 5.43 -53.28 -39.56
C GLN A 294 6.81 -53.21 -40.21
N THR A 295 7.66 -54.21 -39.96
CA THR A 295 8.90 -54.37 -40.73
C THR A 295 8.54 -54.85 -42.14
N LYS A 296 8.72 -53.99 -43.15
CA LYS A 296 8.78 -54.46 -44.53
C LYS A 296 10.10 -55.22 -44.69
N THR A 297 10.03 -56.54 -44.70
CA THR A 297 11.08 -57.37 -45.30
C THR A 297 11.03 -57.16 -46.80
N GLU A 298 12.07 -56.54 -47.34
CA GLU A 298 12.42 -56.56 -48.78
C GLU A 298 12.97 -57.93 -49.18
#